data_AF-A0A951KWS8-F1
#
_entry.id   AF-A0A951KWS8-F1
#
_cell.length_a   1.000
_cell.length_b   1.000
_cell.length_c   1.000
_cell.angle_alpha   90.00
_cell.angle_beta   90.00
_cell.angle_gamma   90.00
#
_symmetry.space_group_name_H-M   'P 1'
#
loop_
_entity.id
_entity.type
_entity.pdbx_description
1 polymer ?
#
loop_
_entity_poly.entity_id
_entity_poly.type
_entity_poly.pdbx_seq_one_letter_code
_entity_poly.pdbx_strand_id
1 'polypeptide(L)' 'MTQADNEFLFTSESVTEGHPDKVADQISDGVLDAVMRDDPDGRVACETLVNT' A
#
# COMPACT_ATOMS: atom_id res chain seq x y z
N MET A 1 -9.75 -43.56 -15.65
CA MET A 1 -10.12 -42.24 -15.10
C MET A 1 -8.94 -41.33 -15.32
N THR A 2 -8.96 -40.53 -16.38
CA THR A 2 -7.94 -39.50 -16.61
C THR A 2 -8.40 -38.26 -15.86
N GLN A 3 -7.80 -37.98 -14.71
CA GLN A 3 -8.00 -36.73 -14.01
C GLN A 3 -7.18 -35.67 -14.76
N ALA A 4 -7.84 -34.67 -15.33
CA ALA A 4 -7.14 -33.52 -15.88
C ALA A 4 -6.64 -32.67 -14.71
N ASP A 5 -5.33 -32.43 -14.66
CA ASP A 5 -4.73 -31.50 -13.71
C ASP A 5 -5.21 -30.08 -14.06
N ASN A 6 -5.89 -29.42 -13.13
CA ASN A 6 -6.27 -28.01 -13.27
C ASN A 6 -5.03 -27.14 -13.07
N GLU A 7 -4.16 -27.05 -14.08
CA GLU A 7 -3.04 -26.11 -14.08
C GLU A 7 -3.54 -24.68 -14.31
N PHE A 8 -3.22 -23.78 -13.37
CA PHE A 8 -3.50 -22.35 -13.47
C PHE A 8 -2.20 -21.57 -13.27
N LEU A 9 -1.91 -20.65 -14.19
CA LEU A 9 -0.76 -19.75 -14.09
C LEU A 9 -1.20 -18.41 -13.49
N PHE A 10 -0.54 -18.01 -12.41
CA PHE A 10 -0.75 -16.73 -11.72
C PHE A 10 0.56 -15.95 -11.69
N THR A 11 0.49 -14.65 -11.93
CA THR A 11 1.63 -13.72 -11.83
C THR A 11 1.28 -12.56 -10.92
N SER A 12 2.26 -12.10 -10.14
CA SER A 12 2.17 -10.95 -9.25
C SER A 12 3.38 -10.04 -9.46
N GLU A 13 3.23 -8.77 -9.15
CA GLU A 13 4.29 -7.77 -9.14
C GLU A 13 4.38 -7.06 -7.78
N SER A 14 5.46 -6.29 -7.59
CA SER A 14 5.68 -5.42 -6.44
C SER A 14 6.60 -4.28 -6.85
N VAL A 15 6.58 -3.19 -6.09
CA VAL A 15 7.46 -2.03 -6.27
C VAL A 15 8.23 -1.75 -4.99
N THR A 16 9.41 -1.14 -5.12
CA THR A 16 10.24 -0.79 -3.96
C THR A 16 9.73 0.45 -3.25
N GLU A 17 10.23 0.69 -2.04
CA GLU A 17 9.92 1.87 -1.24
C GLU A 17 10.16 3.20 -1.94
N GLY A 18 11.10 3.25 -2.90
CA GLY A 18 11.42 4.45 -3.67
C GLY A 18 10.47 4.74 -4.83
N HIS A 19 9.52 3.86 -5.12
CA HIS A 19 8.51 4.12 -6.13
C HIS A 19 7.66 5.34 -5.72
N PRO A 20 7.38 6.33 -6.59
CA PRO A 20 6.67 7.55 -6.22
C PRO A 20 5.35 7.31 -5.47
N ASP A 21 4.59 6.29 -5.89
CA ASP A 21 3.35 5.90 -5.20
C ASP A 21 3.62 5.36 -3.79
N LYS A 22 4.67 4.56 -3.60
CA LYS A 22 5.05 4.06 -2.26
C LYS A 22 5.60 5.17 -1.37
N VAL A 23 6.27 6.15 -1.95
CA VAL A 23 6.69 7.36 -1.23
C VAL A 23 5.46 8.15 -0.78
N ALA A 24 4.46 8.32 -1.64
CA ALA A 24 3.20 8.96 -1.27
C ALA A 24 2.46 8.20 -0.16
N ASP A 25 2.38 6.87 -0.26
CA ASP A 25 1.81 5.99 0.78
C ASP A 25 2.52 6.22 2.13
N GLN A 26 3.86 6.16 2.15
CA GLN A 26 4.65 6.32 3.37
C GLN A 26 4.47 7.68 4.02
N ILE A 27 4.33 8.75 3.22
CA ILE A 27 4.07 10.10 3.74
C ILE A 27 2.68 10.16 4.37
N SER A 28 1.65 9.67 3.67
CA SER A 28 0.28 9.65 4.16
C SER A 28 0.14 8.83 5.45
N ASP A 29 0.76 7.65 5.51
CA ASP A 29 0.80 6.79 6.70
C ASP A 29 1.58 7.44 7.84
N GLY A 30 2.67 8.15 7.55
CA GLY A 30 3.41 8.89 8.57
C GLY A 30 2.56 9.97 9.27
N VAL A 31 1.64 10.61 8.54
CA VAL A 31 0.66 11.53 9.12
C VAL A 31 -0.37 10.78 9.98
N LEU A 32 -0.90 9.67 9.47
CA LEU A 32 -1.83 8.80 10.21
C LEU A 32 -1.23 8.34 11.54
N ASP A 33 0.00 7.83 11.51
CA ASP A 33 0.73 7.35 12.68
C ASP A 33 0.95 8.47 13.70
N ALA A 34 1.26 9.68 13.24
CA ALA A 34 1.44 10.82 14.12
C ALA A 34 0.14 11.21 14.83
N VAL A 35 -1.00 11.18 14.12
CA VAL A 35 -2.30 11.45 14.73
C VAL A 35 -2.68 10.33 15.69
N MET A 36 -2.62 9.06 15.27
CA MET A 36 -3.00 7.91 16.10
C MET A 36 -2.17 7.81 17.39
N ARG A 37 -0.92 8.27 17.37
CA ARG A 37 -0.04 8.31 18.55
C ARG A 37 -0.57 9.25 19.64
N ASP A 38 -1.12 10.40 19.26
CA ASP A 38 -1.55 11.44 20.20
C ASP A 38 -3.09 11.43 20.43
N ASP A 39 -3.86 11.00 19.43
CA ASP A 39 -5.33 10.86 19.44
C ASP A 39 -5.75 9.56 18.71
N PRO A 40 -5.95 8.45 19.45
CA PRO A 40 -6.37 7.17 18.89
C PRO A 40 -7.73 7.18 18.19
N ASP A 41 -8.61 8.13 18.53
CA ASP A 41 -9.94 8.30 17.90
C ASP A 41 -9.91 9.36 16.77
N GLY A 42 -8.72 9.89 16.47
CA GLY A 42 -8.47 10.89 15.45
C GLY A 42 -8.89 10.41 14.06
N ARG A 43 -9.55 11.30 13.29
CA ARG A 43 -10.02 10.99 11.94
C ARG A 43 -9.07 11.57 10.90
N VAL A 44 -8.44 10.70 10.11
CA VAL A 44 -7.44 11.08 9.10
C VAL A 44 -7.84 10.56 7.73
N ALA A 45 -7.74 11.43 6.72
CA ALA A 45 -7.91 11.11 5.30
C ALA A 45 -6.86 11.91 4.51
N CYS A 46 -5.58 11.59 4.75
CA CYS A 46 -4.44 12.29 4.18
C CYS A 46 -4.08 11.70 2.82
N GLU A 47 -4.05 12.54 1.79
CA GLU A 47 -3.69 12.17 0.41
C GLU A 47 -2.42 12.92 0.01
N THR A 48 -1.48 12.24 -0.65
CA THR A 48 -0.17 12.80 -1.02
C THR A 48 0.06 12.75 -2.52
N LEU A 49 0.47 13.89 -3.10
CA LEU A 49 0.93 13.98 -4.50
C LEU A 49 2.44 14.21 -4.51
N VAL A 50 3.18 13.38 -5.27
CA VAL A 50 4.61 13.55 -5.50
C VAL A 50 4.87 13.74 -7.00
N ASN A 51 5.55 14.83 -7.35
CA ASN A 51 6.00 15.14 -8.70
C ASN A 51 7.30 15.97 -8.63
N THR A 52 7.92 16.27 -9.76
CA THR A 52 9.10 17.15 -9.86
C THR A 52 8.71 18.62 -9.80
#